data_AF-A0A1M3PF87-F1
#
_entry.id   AF-A0A1M3PF87-F1
#
_cell.length_a   1.000
_cell.length_b   1.000
_cell.length_c   1.000
_cell.angle_alpha   90.00
_cell.angle_beta   90.00
_cell.angle_gamma   90.00
#
_symmetry.space_group_name_H-M   'P 1'
#
loop_
_entity.id
_entity.type
_entity.pdbx_description
1 polymer ?
#
loop_
_entity_poly.entity_id
_entity_poly.type
_entity_poly.pdbx_seq_one_letter_code
_entity_poly.pdbx_strand_id
1 'polypeptide(L)'
;MSRTAKIAAASALGGLLMALTIGITLREDRHLETVIAPADESAADPQTRDLRRCRTLTMPDSGCEAAWEEKRRRFYRKEERP
;
A
#
# COMPACT_ATOMS: atom_id res chain seq x y z
N MET A 1 -11.93 36.31 -9.94
CA MET A 1 -11.89 35.64 -8.62
C MET A 1 -11.27 36.57 -7.60
N SER A 2 -11.97 36.86 -6.50
CA SER A 2 -11.43 37.68 -5.42
C SER A 2 -10.19 37.02 -4.81
N ARG A 3 -9.26 37.84 -4.29
CA ARG A 3 -8.06 37.33 -3.58
C ARG A 3 -8.44 36.41 -2.42
N THR A 4 -9.54 36.71 -1.75
CA THR A 4 -10.09 35.90 -0.66
C THR A 4 -10.52 34.50 -1.11
N ALA A 5 -11.18 34.38 -2.27
CA ALA A 5 -11.56 33.07 -2.82
C ALA A 5 -10.34 32.21 -3.18
N LYS A 6 -9.27 32.83 -3.70
CA LYS A 6 -8.02 32.12 -4.01
C LYS A 6 -7.31 31.62 -2.76
N ILE A 7 -7.29 32.42 -1.69
CA ILE A 7 -6.68 32.04 -0.41
C ILE A 7 -7.45 30.89 0.24
N ALA A 8 -8.78 30.96 0.24
CA ALA A 8 -9.63 29.90 0.79
C ALA A 8 -9.48 28.57 0.03
N ALA A 9 -9.35 28.63 -1.30
CA ALA A 9 -9.11 27.44 -2.11
C ALA A 9 -7.72 26.83 -1.84
N ALA A 10 -6.69 27.68 -1.72
CA ALA A 10 -5.32 27.21 -1.44
C ALA A 10 -5.20 26.56 -0.06
N SER A 11 -5.85 27.12 0.97
CA SER A 11 -5.83 26.54 2.32
C SER A 11 -6.59 25.22 2.39
N ALA A 12 -7.73 25.10 1.70
CA ALA A 12 -8.49 23.85 1.63
C ALA A 12 -7.67 22.71 0.97
N LEU A 13 -6.99 23.01 -0.14
CA LEU A 13 -6.12 22.03 -0.81
C LEU A 13 -4.92 21.63 0.05
N GLY A 14 -4.27 22.60 0.70
CA GLY A 14 -3.17 22.32 1.62
C GLY A 14 -3.58 21.43 2.80
N GLY A 15 -4.73 21.73 3.42
CA GLY A 15 -5.27 20.93 4.52
C GLY A 15 -5.62 19.50 4.11
N LEU A 16 -6.24 19.33 2.93
CA LEU A 16 -6.57 18.00 2.40
C LEU A 16 -5.29 17.17 2.14
N LEU A 17 -4.29 17.77 1.51
CA LEU A 17 -3.02 17.11 1.26
C LEU A 17 -2.35 16.68 2.57
N MET A 18 -2.35 17.55 3.59
CA MET A 18 -1.74 17.26 4.89
C MET A 18 -2.49 16.15 5.65
N ALA A 19 -3.83 16.14 5.59
CA ALA A 19 -4.64 15.06 6.17
C ALA A 19 -4.37 13.71 5.47
N LEU A 20 -4.19 13.74 4.14
CA LEU A 20 -3.83 12.54 3.36
C LEU A 20 -2.46 12.01 3.75
N THR A 21 -1.44 12.86 3.90
CA THR A 21 -0.11 12.42 4.35
C THR A 21 -0.16 11.78 5.73
N ILE A 22 -0.82 12.44 6.70
CA ILE A 22 -0.98 11.90 8.06
C ILE A 22 -1.75 10.58 8.05
N GLY A 23 -2.80 10.47 7.23
CA GLY A 23 -3.59 9.25 7.09
C GLY A 23 -2.77 8.09 6.52
N ILE A 24 -1.89 8.35 5.56
CA ILE A 24 -1.01 7.33 4.97
C ILE A 24 0.06 6.90 5.98
N THR A 25 0.73 7.84 6.63
CA THR A 25 1.78 7.51 7.61
C THR A 25 1.24 6.74 8.80
N LEU A 26 0.11 7.16 9.39
CA LEU A 26 -0.50 6.45 10.51
C LEU A 26 -1.10 5.09 10.12
N ARG A 27 -1.45 4.89 8.85
CA ARG A 27 -1.96 3.60 8.36
C ARG A 27 -0.85 2.56 8.22
N GLU A 28 0.39 2.99 7.99
CA GLU A 28 1.56 2.11 7.99
C GLU A 28 1.85 1.56 9.39
N ASP A 29 1.69 2.39 10.43
CA ASP A 29 1.80 1.96 11.83
C ASP A 29 0.59 1.16 12.33
N ARG A 30 -0.62 1.43 11.81
CA ARG A 30 -1.79 0.54 11.98
C ARG A 30 -1.66 -0.69 11.08
N HIS A 31 -0.59 -1.45 11.27
CA HIS A 31 -0.70 -2.91 11.23
C HIS A 31 -1.76 -3.26 12.26
N LEU A 32 -3.02 -3.36 11.83
CA LEU A 32 -4.07 -3.93 12.65
C LEU A 32 -3.49 -5.23 13.20
N GLU A 33 -3.43 -5.32 14.53
CA GLU A 33 -3.15 -6.54 15.25
C GLU A 33 -4.34 -7.48 14.98
N THR A 34 -4.46 -7.93 13.74
CA THR A 34 -5.17 -9.15 13.43
C THR A 34 -4.43 -10.19 14.22
N VAL A 35 -5.09 -10.72 15.26
CA VAL A 35 -4.72 -12.00 15.85
C VAL A 35 -4.79 -13.01 14.70
N ILE A 36 -3.67 -13.15 13.99
CA ILE A 36 -3.46 -14.19 13.00
C ILE A 36 -3.28 -15.45 13.83
N ALA A 37 -4.33 -16.26 13.95
CA ALA A 37 -4.13 -17.68 14.25
C ALA A 37 -3.03 -18.16 13.29
N PRO A 38 -1.93 -18.80 13.76
CA PRO A 38 -0.78 -19.07 12.93
C PRO A 38 -1.24 -19.89 11.73
N ALA A 39 -1.38 -19.21 10.59
CA ALA A 39 -1.50 -19.87 9.32
C ALA A 39 -0.14 -20.50 9.12
N ASP A 40 -0.12 -21.83 9.20
CA ASP A 40 1.04 -22.68 8.99
C ASP A 40 1.94 -22.05 7.92
N GLU A 41 3.11 -21.53 8.30
CA GLU A 41 3.97 -20.79 7.36
C GLU A 41 4.42 -21.68 6.20
N SER A 42 4.32 -23.01 6.38
CA SER A 42 4.51 -24.05 5.37
C SER A 42 3.43 -24.03 4.28
N ALA A 43 2.24 -23.48 4.57
CA ALA A 43 1.14 -23.29 3.63
C ALA A 43 1.07 -21.88 3.03
N ALA A 44 1.97 -20.98 3.44
CA ALA A 44 2.06 -19.66 2.85
C ALA A 44 2.57 -19.77 1.40
N ASP A 45 1.74 -19.34 0.44
CA ASP A 45 2.10 -19.23 -0.97
C ASP A 45 3.48 -18.55 -1.10
N PRO A 46 4.45 -19.16 -1.82
CA PRO A 46 5.83 -18.65 -1.91
C PRO A 46 5.91 -17.16 -2.26
N GLN A 47 4.99 -16.68 -3.10
CA GLN A 47 4.86 -15.28 -3.48
C GLN A 47 4.52 -14.35 -2.30
N THR A 48 3.76 -14.81 -1.30
CA THR A 48 3.46 -14.02 -0.10
C THR A 48 4.68 -13.90 0.80
N ARG A 49 5.51 -14.95 0.86
CA ARG A 49 6.79 -14.94 1.58
C ARG A 49 7.78 -13.96 0.94
N ASP A 50 7.91 -13.98 -0.38
CA ASP A 50 8.81 -13.08 -1.11
C ASP A 50 8.41 -11.62 -0.92
N LEU A 51 7.13 -11.29 -1.05
CA LEU A 51 6.64 -9.93 -0.84
C LEU A 51 6.83 -9.43 0.61
N ARG A 52 6.79 -10.32 1.60
CA ARG A 52 7.08 -9.96 3.00
C ARG A 52 8.54 -9.58 3.17
N ARG A 53 9.46 -10.34 2.56
CA ARG A 53 10.89 -10.01 2.53
C ARG A 53 11.13 -8.67 1.80
N CYS A 54 10.42 -8.43 0.71
CA CYS A 54 10.57 -7.20 -0.07
C CYS A 54 10.23 -5.93 0.71
N ARG A 55 9.31 -6.00 1.67
CA ARG A 55 8.95 -4.85 2.52
C ARG A 55 10.07 -4.38 3.45
N THR A 56 11.05 -5.25 3.73
CA THR A 56 12.18 -4.88 4.60
C THR A 56 13.37 -4.32 3.82
N LEU A 57 13.31 -4.31 2.49
CA LEU A 57 14.37 -3.80 1.64
C LEU A 57 14.15 -2.31 1.38
N THR A 58 15.19 -1.51 1.63
CA THR A 58 15.21 -0.06 1.38
C THR A 58 15.87 0.30 0.04
N MET A 59 16.52 -0.68 -0.59
CA MET A 59 17.13 -0.55 -1.91
C MET A 59 16.27 -1.25 -2.97
N PRO A 60 16.27 -0.76 -4.22
CA PRO A 60 15.55 -1.41 -5.30
C PRO A 60 16.12 -2.83 -5.51
N ASP A 61 15.21 -3.80 -5.56
CA ASP A 61 15.53 -5.21 -5.76
C ASP A 61 14.68 -5.76 -6.90
N SER A 62 15.36 -6.21 -7.96
CA SER A 62 14.71 -6.74 -9.16
C SER A 62 13.87 -8.00 -8.89
N GLY A 63 14.22 -8.79 -7.87
CA GLY A 63 13.44 -9.94 -7.44
C GLY A 63 12.10 -9.53 -6.83
N CYS A 64 12.10 -8.42 -6.09
CA CYS A 64 10.89 -7.85 -5.52
C CYS A 64 9.93 -7.25 -6.55
N GLU A 65 10.47 -6.60 -7.58
CA GLU A 65 9.67 -6.10 -8.71
C GLU A 65 8.99 -7.27 -9.45
N ALA A 66 9.74 -8.33 -9.74
CA ALA A 66 9.20 -9.52 -10.40
C ALA A 66 8.10 -10.23 -9.58
N ALA A 67 8.32 -10.38 -8.26
CA ALA A 67 7.32 -10.97 -7.36
C ALA A 67 6.03 -10.14 -7.30
N TRP A 68 6.14 -8.81 -7.35
CA TRP A 68 5.00 -7.90 -7.39
C TRP A 68 4.22 -8.00 -8.70
N GLU A 69 4.91 -8.01 -9.84
CA GLU A 69 4.28 -8.14 -11.15
C GLU A 69 3.52 -9.46 -11.32
N GLU A 70 4.08 -10.56 -10.82
CA GLU A 70 3.39 -11.85 -10.83
C GLU A 70 2.10 -11.79 -10.00
N LYS A 71 2.13 -11.18 -8.80
CA LYS A 71 0.94 -11.10 -7.95
C LYS A 71 -0.13 -10.24 -8.59
N ARG A 72 0.29 -9.12 -9.17
CA ARG A 72 -0.59 -8.19 -9.88
C ARG A 72 -1.28 -8.88 -11.06
N ARG A 73 -0.54 -9.62 -11.89
CA ARG A 73 -1.12 -10.40 -13.00
C ARG A 73 -2.10 -11.45 -12.51
N ARG A 74 -1.76 -12.18 -11.44
CA ARG A 74 -2.63 -13.21 -10.85
C ARG A 74 -3.93 -12.61 -10.29
N PHE A 75 -3.85 -11.44 -9.66
CA PHE A 75 -5.00 -10.74 -9.12
C PHE A 75 -5.97 -10.32 -10.22
N TYR A 76 -5.49 -9.60 -11.25
CA TYR A 76 -6.34 -9.16 -12.36
C TYR A 76 -6.92 -10.31 -13.17
N ARG A 77 -6.15 -11.38 -13.41
CA ARG A 77 -6.67 -12.62 -14.04
C ARG A 77 -7.79 -13.27 -13.22
N LYS A 78 -7.81 -13.08 -11.90
CA LYS A 78 -8.87 -13.63 -11.03
C LYS A 78 -10.17 -12.82 -11.12
N GLU A 79 -10.08 -11.52 -11.41
CA GLU A 79 -11.20 -10.58 -11.55
C GLU A 79 -11.85 -10.64 -12.93
N GLU A 80 -11.10 -10.99 -13.98
CA GLU A 80 -11.61 -11.17 -15.36
C GLU A 80 -12.38 -12.49 -15.60
N ARG A 81 -12.65 -13.27 -14.54
CA ARG A 81 -13.49 -14.48 -14.67
C ARG A 81 -14.96 -14.03 -14.73
N PRO A 82 -15.70 -14.30 -15.82
CA PRO A 82 -17.11 -13.92 -15.95
C PRO A 82 -18.01 -14.61 -14.92
#